data_AF-A0A382RWG4-F1
#
_entry.id   AF-A0A382RWG4-F1
#
_cell.length_a   1.000
_cell.length_b   1.000
_cell.length_c   1.000
_cell.angle_alpha   90.00
_cell.angle_beta   90.00
_cell.angle_gamma   90.00
#
_symmetry.space_group_name_H-M   'P 1'
#
loop_
_entity.id
_entity.type
_entity.pdbx_description
1 polymer ?
#
loop_
_entity_poly.entity_id
_entity_poly.type
_entity_poly.pdbx_seq_one_letter_code
_entity_poly.pdbx_strand_id
1 'polypeptide(L)'
;MDSIELLLKKLSEAFGPSGFEGAVRKIMDEELSKYASNIYTDGLGSLIAELNEESKGPKIMVTAHMDEVGLLVKYIDDQGYVKFQQLGGWLDQALIGQRWQILTKKGMVLGVSGIKTPHVMSVEEKKKNVKSDDVFIDVGAESKKDAETRLGIFPGDPIAPIS
;
A
#
# COMPACT_ATOMS: atom_id res chain seq x y z
N MET A 1 -0.90 -22.17 -14.13
CA MET A 1 -0.22 -20.88 -14.23
C MET A 1 1.00 -21.04 -15.10
N ASP A 2 1.03 -20.32 -16.22
CA ASP A 2 2.26 -20.16 -17.01
C ASP A 2 3.20 -19.15 -16.35
N SER A 3 4.38 -18.92 -16.94
CA SER A 3 5.39 -18.03 -16.39
C SER A 3 4.94 -16.56 -16.34
N ILE A 4 4.12 -16.12 -17.30
CA ILE A 4 3.62 -14.74 -17.35
C ILE A 4 2.58 -14.54 -16.26
N GLU A 5 1.63 -15.47 -16.13
CA GLU A 5 0.61 -15.45 -15.09
C GLU A 5 1.24 -15.46 -13.69
N LEU A 6 2.30 -16.26 -13.49
CA LEU A 6 3.04 -16.28 -12.23
C LEU A 6 3.74 -14.94 -11.94
N LEU A 7 4.34 -14.30 -12.96
CA LEU A 7 4.98 -13.00 -12.79
C LEU A 7 3.96 -11.90 -12.49
N LEU A 8 2.84 -11.88 -13.21
CA LEU A 8 1.75 -10.94 -12.95
C LEU A 8 1.24 -11.08 -11.53
N LYS A 9 1.00 -12.32 -11.06
CA LYS A 9 0.59 -12.60 -9.69
C LYS A 9 1.61 -12.07 -8.66
N LYS A 10 2.90 -12.34 -8.88
CA LYS A 10 3.97 -11.86 -7.98
C LYS A 10 3.99 -10.34 -7.90
N LEU A 11 3.87 -9.65 -9.03
CA LEU A 11 3.88 -8.18 -9.08
C LEU A 11 2.61 -7.58 -8.46
N SER A 12 1.43 -8.13 -8.76
CA SER A 12 0.15 -7.59 -8.28
C SER A 12 -0.11 -7.84 -6.80
N GLU A 13 0.47 -8.89 -6.22
CA GLU A 13 0.34 -9.23 -4.80
C GLU A 13 1.48 -8.67 -3.94
N ALA A 14 2.50 -8.05 -4.54
CA ALA A 14 3.60 -7.45 -3.80
C ALA A 14 3.15 -6.15 -3.14
N PHE A 15 3.37 -6.04 -1.83
CA PHE A 15 3.13 -4.83 -1.07
C PHE A 15 4.03 -3.68 -1.57
N GLY A 16 3.44 -2.60 -2.09
CA GLY A 16 4.24 -1.49 -2.63
C GLY A 16 3.52 -0.14 -2.68
N PRO A 17 2.87 0.36 -1.62
CA PRO A 17 2.30 1.71 -1.64
C PRO A 17 3.41 2.76 -1.81
N SER A 18 3.08 3.93 -2.36
CA SER A 18 4.05 4.99 -2.66
C SER A 18 4.98 5.30 -1.48
N GLY A 19 6.29 5.25 -1.71
CA GLY A 19 7.37 5.38 -0.71
C GLY A 19 7.84 4.06 -0.08
N PHE A 20 7.17 2.94 -0.36
CA PHE A 20 7.42 1.63 0.24
C PHE A 20 7.50 0.50 -0.80
N GLU A 21 7.99 0.79 -2.00
CA GLU A 21 8.02 -0.07 -3.19
C GLU A 21 9.07 -1.19 -3.14
N GLY A 22 9.70 -1.42 -1.97
CA GLY A 22 10.85 -2.30 -1.83
C GLY A 22 10.60 -3.74 -2.27
N ALA A 23 9.40 -4.29 -2.00
CA ALA A 23 9.06 -5.65 -2.40
C ALA A 23 8.87 -5.77 -3.92
N VAL A 24 8.16 -4.81 -4.54
CA VAL A 24 7.99 -4.74 -6.00
C VAL A 24 9.33 -4.57 -6.69
N ARG A 25 10.17 -3.66 -6.19
CA ARG A 25 11.52 -3.43 -6.71
C ARG A 25 12.37 -4.69 -6.70
N LYS A 26 12.31 -5.48 -5.62
CA LYS A 26 13.06 -6.75 -5.54
C LYS A 26 12.64 -7.74 -6.63
N ILE A 27 11.34 -7.86 -6.91
CA ILE A 27 10.85 -8.72 -7.99
C ILE A 27 11.33 -8.22 -9.34
N MET A 28 11.25 -6.91 -9.57
CA MET A 28 11.73 -6.29 -10.81
C MET A 28 13.24 -6.46 -11.01
N ASP A 29 14.04 -6.33 -9.95
CA ASP A 29 15.48 -6.55 -9.97
C ASP A 29 15.82 -7.99 -10.37
N GLU A 30 15.17 -8.98 -9.75
CA GLU A 30 15.34 -10.41 -10.07
C GLU A 30 14.97 -10.73 -11.53
N GLU A 31 13.91 -10.12 -12.07
CA GLU A 31 13.46 -10.38 -13.43
C GLU A 31 14.27 -9.63 -14.49
N LEU A 32 14.62 -8.36 -14.25
CA LEU A 32 15.34 -7.51 -15.20
C LEU A 32 16.84 -7.82 -15.25
N SER A 33 17.45 -8.28 -14.15
CA SER A 33 18.88 -8.67 -14.12
C SER A 33 19.25 -9.76 -15.13
N LYS A 34 18.28 -10.51 -15.62
CA LYS A 34 18.47 -11.55 -16.65
C LYS A 34 18.78 -10.95 -18.04
N TYR A 35 18.46 -9.68 -18.24
CA TYR A 35 18.51 -9.01 -19.55
C TYR A 35 19.34 -7.71 -19.52
N ALA A 36 19.42 -7.04 -18.37
CA ALA A 36 20.10 -5.77 -18.23
C ALA A 36 21.63 -5.95 -18.18
N SER A 37 22.37 -5.03 -18.81
CA SER A 37 23.83 -4.95 -18.68
C SER A 37 24.25 -4.23 -17.40
N ASN A 38 23.43 -3.27 -16.96
CA ASN A 38 23.60 -2.52 -15.72
C ASN A 38 22.24 -2.29 -15.07
N ILE A 39 22.20 -2.43 -13.75
CA ILE A 39 21.00 -2.22 -12.94
C ILE A 39 21.35 -1.45 -11.69
N TYR A 40 20.62 -0.38 -11.43
CA TYR A 40 20.86 0.49 -10.28
C TYR A 40 19.58 1.19 -9.86
N THR A 41 19.60 1.79 -8.67
CA THR A 41 18.49 2.61 -8.17
C THR A 41 18.83 4.08 -8.19
N ASP A 42 17.82 4.93 -8.39
CA ASP A 42 17.98 6.34 -8.03
C ASP A 42 17.99 6.53 -6.49
N GLY A 43 18.22 7.75 -6.03
CA GLY A 43 18.26 8.07 -4.60
C GLY A 43 16.91 7.97 -3.87
N LEU A 44 15.80 7.81 -4.60
CA LEU A 44 14.45 7.67 -4.05
C LEU A 44 13.97 6.21 -4.04
N GLY A 45 14.52 5.37 -4.92
CA GLY A 45 14.23 3.96 -5.02
C GLY A 45 13.70 3.48 -6.37
N SER A 46 13.63 4.31 -7.42
CA SER A 46 13.29 3.83 -8.77
C SER A 46 14.36 2.87 -9.27
N LEU A 47 13.96 1.74 -9.87
CA LEU A 47 14.87 0.78 -10.47
C LEU A 47 15.10 1.13 -11.95
N ILE A 48 16.37 1.29 -12.33
CA ILE A 48 16.78 1.63 -13.69
C ILE A 48 17.61 0.46 -14.22
N ALA A 49 17.09 -0.18 -15.27
CA ALA A 49 17.76 -1.26 -15.98
C ALA A 49 18.18 -0.76 -17.37
N GLU A 50 19.50 -0.72 -17.61
CA GLU A 50 20.07 -0.37 -18.90
C GLU A 50 20.27 -1.64 -19.74
N LEU A 51 19.89 -1.55 -21.01
CA LEU A 51 20.09 -2.61 -21.99
C LEU A 51 21.01 -2.11 -23.10
N ASN A 52 21.87 -2.99 -23.61
CA ASN A 52 22.73 -2.72 -24.77
C ASN A 52 23.62 -1.47 -24.61
N GLU A 53 24.43 -1.41 -23.54
CA GLU A 53 25.36 -0.31 -23.25
C GLU A 53 26.27 0.10 -24.42
N GLU A 54 26.62 -0.83 -25.31
CA GLU A 54 27.50 -0.55 -26.45
C GLU A 54 26.81 0.21 -27.61
N SER A 55 25.48 0.37 -27.54
CA SER A 55 24.72 1.05 -28.58
C SER A 55 25.07 2.54 -28.67
N LYS A 56 25.43 2.99 -29.88
CA LYS A 56 25.64 4.42 -30.20
C LYS A 56 24.37 5.13 -30.68
N GLY A 57 23.23 4.44 -30.65
CA GLY A 57 21.94 4.99 -31.03
C GLY A 57 21.33 5.92 -29.98
N PRO A 58 20.13 6.47 -30.23
CA PRO A 58 19.41 7.27 -29.24
C PRO A 58 19.04 6.43 -28.00
N LYS A 59 19.03 7.06 -26.83
CA LYS A 59 18.51 6.44 -25.59
C LYS A 59 16.98 6.45 -25.61
N ILE A 60 16.37 5.27 -25.48
CA ILE A 60 14.92 5.08 -25.39
C ILE A 60 14.58 4.66 -23.96
N MET A 61 13.63 5.34 -23.33
CA MET A 61 13.14 5.00 -21.99
C MET A 61 11.71 4.46 -22.09
N VAL A 62 11.52 3.24 -21.59
CA VAL A 62 10.20 2.67 -21.31
C VAL A 62 10.03 2.71 -19.80
N THR A 63 8.93 3.31 -19.33
CA THR A 63 8.68 3.50 -17.90
C THR A 63 7.32 2.98 -17.49
N ALA A 64 7.28 2.40 -16.30
CA ALA A 64 6.10 2.03 -15.55
C ALA A 64 6.41 2.28 -14.08
N HIS A 65 5.44 2.76 -13.31
CA HIS A 65 5.64 3.05 -11.89
C HIS A 65 5.44 1.75 -11.07
N MET A 66 6.22 1.61 -9.99
CA MET A 66 6.17 0.43 -9.11
C MET A 66 5.14 0.56 -8.01
N ASP A 67 4.75 1.79 -7.69
CA ASP A 67 3.89 2.07 -6.55
C ASP A 67 2.42 1.78 -6.86
N GLU A 68 1.70 1.39 -5.83
CA GLU A 68 0.24 1.30 -5.84
C GLU A 68 -0.39 2.38 -4.94
N VAL A 69 -1.67 2.64 -5.18
CA VAL A 69 -2.46 3.46 -4.26
C VAL A 69 -2.57 2.75 -2.91
N GLY A 70 -2.38 3.49 -1.83
CA GLY A 70 -2.35 2.94 -0.48
C GLY A 70 -2.82 3.96 0.54
N LEU A 71 -2.53 3.69 1.82
CA LEU A 71 -2.79 4.61 2.92
C LEU A 71 -1.57 4.65 3.85
N LEU A 72 -1.51 5.67 4.71
CA LEU A 72 -0.50 5.81 5.75
C LEU A 72 -1.21 5.92 7.09
N VAL A 73 -0.76 5.20 8.11
CA VAL A 73 -1.29 5.36 9.47
C VAL A 73 -1.06 6.81 9.92
N LYS A 74 -2.14 7.51 10.26
CA LYS A 74 -2.12 8.90 10.76
C LYS A 74 -2.08 8.92 12.28
N TYR A 75 -2.97 8.16 12.93
CA TYR A 75 -2.98 7.93 14.37
C TYR A 75 -3.87 6.72 14.70
N ILE A 76 -3.79 6.24 15.93
CA ILE A 76 -4.70 5.25 16.50
C ILE A 76 -5.55 5.96 17.55
N ASP A 77 -6.86 5.80 17.48
CA ASP A 77 -7.78 6.37 18.47
C ASP A 77 -7.78 5.59 19.79
N ASP A 78 -8.42 6.12 20.82
CA ASP A 78 -8.40 5.50 22.15
C ASP A 78 -9.03 4.10 22.19
N GLN A 79 -9.92 3.78 21.24
CA GLN A 79 -10.57 2.48 21.10
C GLN A 79 -9.74 1.47 20.29
N GLY A 80 -8.59 1.89 19.72
CA GLY A 80 -7.71 1.01 18.95
C GLY A 80 -7.99 1.01 17.45
N TYR A 81 -8.89 1.86 16.95
CA TYR A 81 -9.10 1.97 15.51
C TYR A 81 -8.02 2.81 14.84
N VAL A 82 -7.59 2.37 13.66
CA VAL A 82 -6.56 3.04 12.89
C VAL A 82 -7.21 4.09 11.98
N LYS A 83 -6.76 5.33 12.14
CA LYS A 83 -7.06 6.45 11.26
C LYS A 83 -5.89 6.67 10.32
N PHE A 84 -6.19 7.03 9.08
CA PHE A 84 -5.22 7.01 7.99
C PHE A 84 -5.25 8.29 7.17
N GLN A 85 -4.20 8.46 6.36
CA GLN A 85 -4.08 9.42 5.28
C GLN A 85 -4.01 8.64 3.96
N GLN A 86 -4.74 9.08 2.93
CA GLN A 86 -4.63 8.46 1.61
C GLN A 86 -3.25 8.74 0.99
N LEU A 87 -2.64 7.71 0.41
CA LEU A 87 -1.48 7.80 -0.47
C LEU A 87 -1.95 7.54 -1.91
N GLY A 88 -1.91 8.58 -2.74
CA GLY A 88 -2.52 8.56 -4.06
C GLY A 88 -4.03 8.88 -4.05
N GLY A 89 -4.66 8.74 -5.21
CA GLY A 89 -6.06 9.12 -5.42
C GLY A 89 -7.02 7.97 -5.16
N TRP A 90 -7.82 8.06 -4.10
CA TRP A 90 -8.89 7.12 -3.80
C TRP A 90 -10.27 7.78 -3.98
N LEU A 91 -11.23 6.97 -4.41
CA LEU A 91 -12.64 7.31 -4.30
C LEU A 91 -13.09 6.89 -2.88
N ASP A 92 -13.53 7.84 -2.06
CA ASP A 92 -13.79 7.60 -0.62
C ASP A 92 -14.74 6.43 -0.36
N GLN A 93 -15.75 6.23 -1.22
CA GLN A 93 -16.69 5.12 -1.11
C GLN A 93 -16.04 3.75 -1.36
N ALA A 94 -14.95 3.69 -2.14
CA ALA A 94 -14.22 2.45 -2.39
C ALA A 94 -13.44 1.97 -1.17
N LEU A 95 -13.23 2.85 -0.17
CA LEU A 95 -12.53 2.49 1.06
C LEU A 95 -13.39 1.72 2.06
N ILE A 96 -14.71 1.61 1.86
CA ILE A 96 -15.61 1.04 2.88
C ILE A 96 -15.65 -0.49 2.74
N GLY A 97 -15.48 -1.23 3.84
CA GLY A 97 -15.63 -2.68 3.87
C GLY A 97 -14.49 -3.45 3.18
N GLN A 98 -13.35 -2.81 2.97
CA GLN A 98 -12.20 -3.42 2.30
C GLN A 98 -11.25 -4.08 3.29
N ARG A 99 -10.49 -5.06 2.80
CA ARG A 99 -9.43 -5.72 3.56
C ARG A 99 -8.09 -5.05 3.26
N TRP A 100 -7.34 -4.79 4.32
CA TRP A 100 -6.07 -4.09 4.28
C TRP A 100 -4.99 -4.88 4.99
N GLN A 101 -3.75 -4.62 4.60
CA GLN A 101 -2.55 -5.07 5.28
C GLN A 101 -1.70 -3.86 5.65
N ILE A 102 -1.21 -3.84 6.89
CA ILE A 102 -0.36 -2.79 7.45
C ILE A 102 1.03 -3.39 7.68
N LEU A 103 2.05 -2.80 7.06
CA LEU A 103 3.44 -3.17 7.34
C LEU A 103 3.89 -2.46 8.60
N THR A 104 4.04 -3.21 9.68
CA THR A 104 4.58 -2.70 10.95
C THR A 104 6.01 -3.18 11.15
N LYS A 105 6.70 -2.62 12.15
CA LYS A 105 7.99 -3.15 12.62
C LYS A 105 7.95 -4.60 13.11
N LYS A 106 6.76 -5.15 13.41
CA LYS A 106 6.55 -6.53 13.84
C LYS A 106 6.10 -7.46 12.72
N GLY A 107 5.91 -6.96 11.50
CA GLY A 107 5.38 -7.69 10.35
C GLY A 107 4.01 -7.20 9.92
N MET A 108 3.35 -7.99 9.07
CA MET A 108 2.04 -7.66 8.52
C MET A 108 0.93 -7.81 9.54
N VAL A 109 0.06 -6.80 9.60
CA VAL A 109 -1.17 -6.82 10.37
C VAL A 109 -2.35 -6.63 9.43
N LEU A 110 -3.35 -7.50 9.54
CA LEU A 110 -4.56 -7.39 8.73
C LEU A 110 -5.56 -6.45 9.41
N GLY A 111 -6.31 -5.72 8.59
CA GLY A 111 -7.41 -4.90 9.07
C GLY A 111 -8.56 -4.85 8.08
N VAL A 112 -9.72 -4.42 8.55
CA VAL A 112 -10.91 -4.21 7.72
C VAL A 112 -11.40 -2.79 7.93
N SER A 113 -11.64 -2.08 6.84
CA SER A 113 -12.16 -0.71 6.92
C SER A 113 -13.66 -0.69 7.15
N GLY A 114 -14.09 0.21 8.03
CA GLY A 114 -15.48 0.38 8.41
C GLY A 114 -15.87 1.84 8.55
N ILE A 115 -17.17 2.05 8.72
CA ILE A 115 -17.77 3.33 9.06
C ILE A 115 -18.61 3.14 10.33
N LYS A 116 -18.95 4.24 10.99
CA LYS A 116 -19.95 4.23 12.07
C LYS A 116 -21.23 3.55 11.58
N THR A 117 -21.85 2.69 12.39
CA THR A 117 -22.99 1.89 11.90
C THR A 117 -24.19 2.78 11.57
N PRO A 118 -24.94 2.52 10.47
CA PRO A 118 -26.06 3.37 10.08
C PRO A 118 -27.15 3.48 11.14
N HIS A 119 -27.34 2.46 11.99
CA HIS A 119 -28.36 2.47 13.03
C HIS A 119 -28.12 3.53 14.12
N VAL A 120 -26.86 3.94 14.32
CA VAL A 120 -26.48 4.99 15.30
C VAL A 120 -26.16 6.34 14.65
N MET A 121 -26.32 6.44 13.33
CA MET A 121 -26.21 7.71 12.60
C MET A 121 -27.51 8.49 12.68
N SER A 122 -27.39 9.80 12.85
CA SER A 122 -28.49 10.76 12.68
C SER A 122 -29.04 10.72 11.25
N VAL A 123 -30.27 11.23 11.09
CA VAL A 123 -30.90 11.35 9.76
C VAL A 123 -30.09 12.23 8.82
N GLU A 124 -29.38 13.23 9.34
CA GLU A 124 -28.51 14.10 8.55
C GLU A 124 -27.22 13.43 8.12
N GLU A 125 -26.55 12.68 9.01
CA GLU A 125 -25.35 11.91 8.67
C GLU A 125 -25.62 10.90 7.55
N LYS A 126 -26.79 10.23 7.59
CA LYS A 126 -27.19 9.26 6.55
C LYS A 126 -27.37 9.87 5.16
N LYS A 127 -27.67 11.16 5.07
CA LYS A 127 -27.87 11.86 3.80
C LYS A 127 -26.56 12.39 3.20
N LYS A 128 -25.48 12.43 4.00
CA LYS A 128 -24.18 12.91 3.56
C LYS A 128 -23.39 11.76 2.93
N ASN A 129 -22.57 12.09 1.94
CA ASN A 129 -21.57 11.17 1.44
C ASN A 129 -20.53 10.91 2.52
N VAL A 130 -20.23 9.64 2.76
CA VAL A 130 -19.12 9.22 3.63
C VAL A 130 -17.82 9.76 3.04
N LYS A 131 -17.03 10.43 3.87
CA LYS A 131 -15.68 10.88 3.53
C LYS A 131 -14.64 9.94 4.11
N SER A 132 -13.42 9.96 3.58
CA SER A 132 -12.30 9.16 4.11
C SER A 132 -12.05 9.38 5.61
N ASP A 133 -12.23 10.60 6.13
CA ASP A 133 -12.10 10.90 7.56
C ASP A 133 -13.11 10.14 8.45
N ASP A 134 -14.28 9.78 7.91
CA ASP A 134 -15.32 9.01 8.60
C ASP A 134 -14.98 7.51 8.65
N VAL A 135 -14.09 7.06 7.77
CA VAL A 135 -13.64 5.66 7.69
C VAL A 135 -12.56 5.40 8.74
N PHE A 136 -12.53 4.19 9.27
CA PHE A 136 -11.48 3.70 10.13
C PHE A 136 -11.09 2.29 9.71
N ILE A 137 -9.89 1.84 10.08
CA ILE A 137 -9.48 0.43 9.90
C ILE A 137 -9.50 -0.23 11.27
N ASP A 138 -10.29 -1.28 11.38
CA ASP A 138 -10.33 -2.16 12.54
C ASP A 138 -9.28 -3.27 12.37
N VAL A 139 -8.41 -3.39 13.36
CA VAL A 139 -7.32 -4.37 13.43
C VAL A 139 -7.51 -5.35 14.60
N GLY A 140 -8.69 -5.34 15.23
CA GLY A 140 -9.00 -6.16 16.40
C GLY A 140 -8.22 -5.76 17.64
N ALA A 141 -7.90 -4.48 17.81
CA ALA A 141 -7.27 -3.95 19.01
C ALA A 141 -8.32 -3.48 20.03
N GLU A 142 -8.05 -3.69 21.31
CA GLU A 142 -8.98 -3.29 22.39
C GLU A 142 -8.76 -1.84 22.84
N SER A 143 -7.63 -1.26 22.47
CA SER A 143 -7.26 0.12 22.79
C SER A 143 -6.08 0.58 21.94
N LYS A 144 -5.80 1.87 21.95
CA LYS A 144 -4.56 2.44 21.39
C LYS A 144 -3.31 1.67 21.84
N LYS A 145 -3.18 1.46 23.15
CA LYS A 145 -2.01 0.80 23.74
C LYS A 145 -1.87 -0.64 23.25
N ASP A 146 -2.98 -1.35 23.09
CA ASP A 146 -2.97 -2.71 22.57
C ASP A 146 -2.51 -2.75 21.10
N ALA A 147 -3.02 -1.85 20.25
CA ALA A 147 -2.55 -1.71 18.86
C ALA A 147 -1.04 -1.41 18.77
N GLU A 148 -0.53 -0.47 19.57
CA GLU A 148 0.89 -0.10 19.58
C GLU A 148 1.78 -1.23 20.15
N THR A 149 1.35 -1.90 21.21
CA THR A 149 2.20 -2.85 21.95
C THR A 149 2.08 -4.29 21.46
N ARG A 150 0.89 -4.77 21.11
CA ARG A 150 0.68 -6.12 20.58
C ARG A 150 0.98 -6.14 19.09
N LEU A 151 0.29 -5.30 18.31
CA LEU A 151 0.37 -5.28 16.84
C LEU A 151 1.55 -4.47 16.30
N GLY A 152 2.07 -3.51 17.08
CA GLY A 152 3.25 -2.73 16.68
C GLY A 152 2.96 -1.61 15.70
N ILE A 153 1.70 -1.18 15.59
CA ILE A 153 1.25 -0.14 14.64
C ILE A 153 1.62 1.24 15.17
N PHE A 154 2.21 2.09 14.33
CA PHE A 154 2.55 3.48 14.64
C PHE A 154 2.22 4.43 13.47
N PRO A 155 2.05 5.74 13.73
CA PRO A 155 1.96 6.75 12.67
C PRO A 155 3.13 6.64 11.69
N GLY A 156 2.83 6.67 10.40
CA GLY A 156 3.81 6.49 9.32
C GLY A 156 3.93 5.05 8.82
N ASP A 157 3.30 4.06 9.46
CA ASP A 157 3.25 2.71 8.90
C ASP A 157 2.41 2.70 7.62
N PRO A 158 2.89 2.10 6.52
CA PRO A 158 2.16 2.06 5.26
C PRO A 158 1.09 0.96 5.27
N ILE A 159 0.06 1.18 4.49
CA ILE A 159 -1.11 0.32 4.34
C ILE A 159 -1.38 0.11 2.86
N ALA A 160 -1.63 -1.13 2.45
CA ALA A 160 -2.02 -1.49 1.10
C ALA A 160 -3.27 -2.39 1.11
N PRO A 161 -4.05 -2.44 0.01
CA PRO A 161 -5.09 -3.44 -0.15
C PRO A 161 -4.52 -4.87 -0.04
N ILE A 162 -5.38 -5.83 0.30
CA ILE A 162 -5.06 -7.24 0.09
C ILE A 162 -5.48 -7.63 -1.32
N SER A 163 -4.49 -7.80 -2.20
CA SER A 163 -4.64 -8.30 -3.57
C SER A 163 -4.93 -9.80 -3.64
#